data_AF-A0A7S2WNE5-F1
#
_entry.id   AF-A0A7S2WNE5-F1
#
_cell.length_a   1.000
_cell.length_b   1.000
_cell.length_c   1.000
_cell.angle_alpha   90.00
_cell.angle_beta   90.00
_cell.angle_gamma   90.00
#
_symmetry.space_group_name_H-M   'P 1'
#
loop_
_entity.id
_entity.type
_entity.pdbx_description
1 polymer ?
#
loop_
_entity_poly.entity_id
_entity_poly.type
_entity_poly.pdbx_seq_one_letter_code
_entity_poly.pdbx_strand_id
1 'polypeptide(L)'
;EEDRRGALQHAVGKIAERAAARVPGAMPLTGAAVSTLTEVVLKYIKVAVVDLKHFAKHAKRAGVSTEDVKLLARKTPRLLQDLEAFEAANLVKDKPSAARKRKKDAGVEVAEKQSRRDGATGVHHESGAWAEG
;
A
#
# COMPACT_ATOMS: atom_id res chain seq x y z
N GLU A 1 -17.32 22.32 11.49
CA GLU A 1 -16.05 22.07 12.21
C GLU A 1 -16.32 21.66 13.67
N GLU A 2 -17.28 22.32 14.33
CA GLU A 2 -17.67 22.03 15.73
C GLU A 2 -18.12 20.59 15.99
N ASP A 3 -18.88 19.98 15.07
CA ASP A 3 -19.31 18.57 15.21
C ASP A 3 -18.13 17.58 15.30
N ARG A 4 -17.08 17.81 14.48
CA ARG A 4 -15.85 16.99 14.53
C ARG A 4 -15.03 17.24 15.81
N ARG A 5 -15.08 18.46 16.35
CA ARG A 5 -14.45 18.80 17.64
C ARG A 5 -15.13 18.04 18.79
N GLY A 6 -16.46 18.02 18.84
CA GLY A 6 -17.21 17.30 19.87
C GLY A 6 -16.92 15.79 19.86
N ALA A 7 -16.92 15.18 18.68
CA ALA A 7 -16.57 13.77 18.52
C ALA A 7 -15.12 13.47 18.97
N LEU A 8 -14.16 14.34 18.61
CA LEU A 8 -12.78 14.20 19.05
C LEU A 8 -12.66 14.34 20.58
N GLN A 9 -13.34 15.32 21.17
CA GLN A 9 -13.31 15.55 22.61
C GLN A 9 -13.87 14.35 23.38
N HIS A 10 -14.94 13.74 22.87
CA HIS A 10 -15.46 12.49 23.41
C HIS A 10 -14.41 11.36 23.33
N ALA A 11 -13.79 11.16 22.16
CA ALA A 11 -12.78 10.12 21.98
C ALA A 11 -11.56 10.31 22.89
N VAL A 12 -11.07 11.55 23.04
CA VAL A 12 -9.99 11.92 23.96
C VAL A 12 -10.37 11.59 25.40
N GLY A 13 -11.59 11.94 25.83
CA GLY A 13 -12.11 11.57 27.16
C GLY A 13 -12.09 10.05 27.39
N LYS A 14 -12.64 9.26 26.45
CA LYS A 14 -12.64 7.79 26.55
C LYS A 14 -11.24 7.18 26.56
N ILE A 15 -10.28 7.75 25.83
CA ILE A 15 -8.88 7.29 25.85
C ILE A 15 -8.23 7.65 27.20
N ALA A 16 -8.44 8.87 27.69
CA ALA A 16 -7.88 9.32 28.96
C ALA A 16 -8.43 8.54 30.15
N GLU A 17 -9.73 8.24 30.19
CA GLU A 17 -10.34 7.34 31.18
C GLU A 17 -9.69 5.96 31.18
N ARG A 18 -9.50 5.36 30.00
CA ARG A 18 -8.84 4.05 29.86
C ARG A 18 -7.37 4.09 30.26
N ALA A 19 -6.69 5.22 30.06
CA ALA A 19 -5.31 5.40 30.50
C ALA A 19 -5.23 5.55 32.03
N ALA A 20 -6.11 6.35 32.63
CA ALA A 20 -6.20 6.53 34.08
C ALA A 20 -6.51 5.21 34.81
N ALA A 21 -7.41 4.38 34.26
CA ALA A 21 -7.73 3.06 34.82
C ALA A 21 -6.53 2.10 34.90
N ARG A 22 -5.46 2.34 34.14
CA ARG A 22 -4.22 1.54 34.17
C ARG A 22 -3.23 2.01 35.23
N VAL A 23 -3.48 3.14 35.87
CA VAL A 23 -2.59 3.77 36.84
C VAL A 23 -3.28 3.76 38.21
N PRO A 24 -2.84 2.87 39.14
CA PRO A 24 -3.39 2.85 40.48
C PRO A 24 -3.28 4.21 41.17
N GLY A 25 -4.38 4.69 41.74
CA GLY A 25 -4.44 6.01 42.39
C GLY A 25 -4.52 7.20 41.43
N ALA A 26 -4.74 6.99 40.13
CA ALA A 26 -4.96 8.09 39.20
C ALA A 26 -6.23 8.88 39.52
N MET A 27 -6.11 10.21 39.49
CA MET A 27 -7.22 11.12 39.67
C MET A 27 -8.06 11.22 38.38
N PRO A 28 -9.39 11.39 38.47
CA PRO A 28 -10.22 11.65 37.30
C PRO A 28 -9.78 12.92 36.58
N LEU A 29 -9.77 12.89 35.23
CA LEU A 29 -9.48 14.09 34.45
C LEU A 29 -10.65 15.08 34.54
N THR A 30 -10.31 16.36 34.67
CA THR A 30 -11.30 17.44 34.61
C THR A 30 -11.77 17.68 33.18
N GLY A 31 -12.98 18.21 33.00
CA GLY A 31 -13.49 18.59 31.68
C GLY A 31 -12.59 19.60 30.96
N ALA A 32 -11.99 20.52 31.71
CA ALA A 32 -11.00 21.46 31.19
C ALA A 32 -9.74 20.74 30.68
N ALA A 33 -9.20 19.76 31.42
CA ALA A 33 -8.06 18.97 30.98
C ALA A 33 -8.35 18.21 29.67
N VAL A 34 -9.54 17.61 29.56
CA VAL A 34 -9.98 16.94 28.33
C VAL A 34 -10.09 17.93 27.16
N SER A 35 -10.62 19.13 27.39
CA SER A 35 -10.68 20.18 26.35
C SER A 35 -9.29 20.61 25.89
N THR A 36 -8.36 20.83 26.83
CA THR A 36 -6.97 21.19 26.51
C THR A 36 -6.27 20.10 25.71
N LEU A 37 -6.41 18.83 26.11
CA LEU A 37 -5.87 17.70 25.34
C LEU A 37 -6.46 17.64 23.92
N THR A 38 -7.76 17.91 23.79
CA THR A 38 -8.44 17.96 22.49
C THR A 38 -7.82 19.03 21.59
N GLU A 39 -7.53 20.21 22.12
CA GLU A 39 -6.88 21.30 21.37
C GLU A 39 -5.45 20.94 20.96
N VAL A 40 -4.70 20.26 21.84
CA VAL A 40 -3.36 19.76 21.52
C VAL A 40 -3.42 18.76 20.35
N VAL A 41 -4.35 17.81 20.40
CA VAL A 41 -4.54 16.83 19.31
C VAL A 41 -4.95 17.51 18.01
N LEU A 42 -5.86 18.48 18.05
CA LEU A 42 -6.24 19.26 16.86
C LEU A 42 -5.05 20.00 16.24
N LYS A 43 -4.22 20.65 17.06
CA LYS A 43 -3.00 21.32 16.58
C LYS A 43 -2.03 20.32 15.96
N TYR A 44 -1.85 19.16 16.58
CA TYR A 44 -0.99 18.11 16.04
C TYR A 44 -1.49 17.57 14.69
N ILE A 45 -2.79 17.31 14.55
CA ILE A 45 -3.38 16.84 13.29
C ILE A 45 -3.10 17.84 12.15
N LYS A 46 -3.20 19.15 12.41
CA LYS A 46 -2.90 20.18 11.40
C LYS A 46 -1.47 20.07 10.89
N VAL A 47 -0.50 19.86 11.78
CA VAL A 47 0.92 19.69 11.40
C VAL A 47 1.12 18.35 10.69
N ALA A 48 0.60 17.26 11.25
CA ALA A 48 0.76 15.91 10.70
C ALA A 48 0.20 15.78 9.28
N VAL A 49 -0.97 16.35 8.99
CA VAL A 49 -1.58 16.32 7.65
C VAL A 49 -0.70 17.03 6.62
N VAL A 50 -0.06 18.15 6.99
CA VAL A 50 0.86 18.87 6.11
C VAL A 50 2.07 17.99 5.80
N ASP A 51 2.68 17.38 6.81
CA ASP A 51 3.83 16.50 6.61
C ASP A 51 3.48 15.27 5.75
N LEU A 52 2.36 14.60 6.06
CA LEU A 52 1.89 13.43 5.29
C LEU A 52 1.64 13.77 3.81
N LYS A 53 1.06 14.94 3.52
CA LYS A 53 0.86 15.41 2.15
C LYS A 53 2.20 15.62 1.43
N HIS A 54 3.20 16.18 2.12
CA HIS A 54 4.52 16.38 1.55
C HIS A 54 5.24 15.05 1.29
N PHE A 55 5.14 14.08 2.19
CA PHE A 55 5.74 12.75 2.00
C PHE A 55 5.13 12.01 0.80
N ALA A 56 3.80 11.99 0.68
CA ALA A 56 3.13 11.39 -0.47
C ALA A 56 3.54 12.09 -1.79
N LYS A 57 3.56 13.43 -1.80
CA LYS A 57 3.98 14.22 -2.96
C LYS A 57 5.45 13.97 -3.33
N HIS A 58 6.34 13.87 -2.34
CA HIS A 58 7.76 13.56 -2.56
C HIS A 58 7.94 12.21 -3.25
N ALA A 59 7.12 11.22 -2.89
CA ALA A 59 7.07 9.91 -3.53
C ALA A 59 6.25 9.87 -4.84
N LYS A 60 5.84 11.02 -5.40
CA LYS A 60 5.00 11.15 -6.61
C LYS A 60 3.65 10.41 -6.51
N ARG A 61 3.11 10.24 -5.31
CA ARG A 61 1.81 9.62 -5.06
C ARG A 61 0.74 10.67 -4.76
N ALA A 62 -0.49 10.41 -5.19
CA ALA A 62 -1.64 11.24 -4.86
C ALA A 62 -2.27 10.90 -3.49
N GLY A 63 -2.05 9.66 -3.01
CA GLY A 63 -2.56 9.16 -1.74
C GLY A 63 -1.46 8.85 -0.73
N VAL A 64 -1.79 9.05 0.55
CA VAL A 64 -0.96 8.70 1.70
C VAL A 64 -0.92 7.17 1.86
N SER A 65 0.27 6.62 2.12
CA SER A 65 0.50 5.18 2.38
C SER A 65 1.06 4.94 3.79
N THR A 66 1.20 3.66 4.18
CA THR A 66 1.78 3.28 5.48
C THR A 66 3.23 3.76 5.65
N GLU A 67 3.99 3.85 4.55
CA GLU A 67 5.34 4.41 4.56
C GLU A 67 5.38 5.88 5.00
N ASP A 68 4.39 6.68 4.61
CA ASP A 68 4.30 8.09 5.01
C ASP A 68 4.02 8.20 6.53
N VAL A 69 3.19 7.30 7.07
CA VAL A 69 2.85 7.25 8.51
C VAL A 69 4.07 6.81 9.33
N LYS A 70 4.82 5.81 8.86
CA LYS A 70 6.08 5.41 9.49
C LYS A 70 7.12 6.53 9.45
N LEU A 71 7.21 7.24 8.32
CA LEU A 71 8.12 8.39 8.19
C LEU A 71 7.74 9.54 9.14
N LEU A 72 6.44 9.77 9.37
CA LEU A 72 5.97 10.74 10.37
C LEU A 72 6.40 10.35 11.80
N ALA A 73 6.34 9.07 12.14
CA ALA A 73 6.69 8.54 13.46
C ALA A 73 8.21 8.40 13.73
N ARG A 74 9.06 8.63 12.72
CA ARG A 74 10.52 8.35 12.77
C ARG A 74 11.28 8.94 13.96
N LYS A 75 10.80 10.04 14.53
CA LYS A 75 11.44 10.72 15.67
C LYS A 75 11.21 10.01 17.00
N THR A 76 10.29 9.05 17.05
CA THR A 76 9.93 8.31 18.26
C THR A 76 10.12 6.82 17.98
N PRO A 77 11.32 6.26 18.24
CA PRO A 77 11.68 4.90 17.83
C PRO A 77 10.70 3.82 18.31
N ARG A 78 10.24 3.94 19.57
CA ARG A 78 9.23 3.02 20.13
C ARG A 78 7.91 3.06 19.37
N LEU A 79 7.44 4.26 19.00
CA LEU A 79 6.21 4.42 18.22
C LEU A 79 6.37 3.82 16.81
N LEU A 80 7.53 4.02 16.18
CA LEU A 80 7.82 3.41 14.87
C LEU A 80 7.75 1.88 14.96
N GLN A 81 8.39 1.28 15.96
CA GLN A 81 8.34 -0.17 16.20
C GLN A 81 6.92 -0.67 16.44
N ASP A 82 6.14 0.02 17.28
CA ASP A 82 4.74 -0.33 17.55
C ASP A 82 3.89 -0.28 16.26
N LEU A 83 4.13 0.69 15.38
CA LEU A 83 3.45 0.81 14.08
C LEU A 83 3.85 -0.29 13.09
N GLU A 84 5.14 -0.64 13.01
CA GLU A 84 5.63 -1.73 12.16
C GLU A 84 5.05 -3.08 12.59
N ALA A 85 5.00 -3.34 13.90
CA ALA A 85 4.35 -4.53 14.45
C ALA A 85 2.85 -4.56 14.13
N PHE A 86 2.17 -3.41 14.24
CA PHE A 86 0.76 -3.29 13.86
C PHE A 86 0.53 -3.57 12.37
N GLU A 87 1.36 -3.02 11.49
CA GLU A 87 1.29 -3.25 10.04
C GLU A 87 1.45 -4.74 9.71
N ALA A 88 2.47 -5.39 10.29
CA ALA A 88 2.73 -6.82 10.07
C ALA A 88 1.56 -7.71 10.53
N ALA A 89 0.95 -7.40 11.66
CA ALA A 89 -0.14 -8.20 12.22
C ALA A 89 -1.49 -8.02 11.49
N ASN A 90 -1.75 -6.82 10.94
CA ASN A 90 -3.09 -6.41 10.51
C ASN A 90 -3.23 -6.12 9.01
N LEU A 91 -2.15 -5.73 8.31
CA LEU A 91 -2.25 -5.20 6.94
C LEU A 91 -1.58 -6.09 5.87
N VAL A 92 -0.70 -7.02 6.27
CA VAL A 92 0.08 -7.85 5.32
C VAL A 92 -0.67 -9.12 4.86
N LYS A 93 -1.87 -9.41 5.40
CA LYS A 93 -2.59 -10.67 5.15
C LYS A 93 -3.19 -10.83 3.75
N ASP A 94 -3.33 -9.77 2.95
CA ASP A 94 -4.04 -9.79 1.65
C ASP A 94 -3.19 -9.36 0.45
N LYS A 95 -1.93 -9.78 0.35
CA LYS A 95 -1.23 -9.77 -0.94
C LYS A 95 -1.31 -11.16 -1.58
N PRO A 96 -2.30 -11.47 -2.44
CA PRO A 96 -2.11 -12.57 -3.39
C PRO A 96 -0.91 -12.21 -4.24
N SER A 97 0.18 -12.94 -4.05
CA SER A 97 1.41 -12.74 -4.79
C SER A 97 1.11 -12.79 -6.28
N ALA A 98 1.42 -11.70 -6.98
CA ALA A 98 1.38 -11.57 -8.44
C ALA A 98 2.43 -12.49 -9.14
N ALA A 99 2.80 -13.60 -8.52
CA ALA A 99 3.77 -14.58 -9.00
C ALA A 99 3.12 -15.70 -9.86
N ARG A 100 1.79 -15.78 -9.95
CA ARG A 100 1.10 -16.83 -10.76
C ARG A 100 0.82 -16.48 -12.22
N LYS A 101 1.18 -15.28 -12.72
CA LYS A 101 0.94 -14.90 -14.14
C LYS A 101 2.15 -14.98 -15.07
N ARG A 102 3.32 -15.44 -14.61
CA ARG A 102 4.53 -15.59 -15.47
C ARG A 102 4.94 -17.04 -15.74
N LYS A 103 3.98 -17.96 -15.87
CA LYS A 103 4.25 -19.37 -16.23
C LYS A 103 3.27 -19.99 -17.25
N LYS A 104 2.60 -19.20 -18.10
CA LYS A 104 1.67 -19.74 -19.12
C LYS A 104 1.93 -19.35 -20.58
N ASP A 105 3.09 -18.79 -20.90
CA ASP A 105 3.47 -18.42 -22.28
C ASP A 105 4.86 -18.97 -22.70
N ALA A 106 5.30 -20.08 -22.12
CA ALA A 106 6.51 -20.79 -22.55
C ALA A 106 6.23 -22.30 -22.55
N GLY A 107 5.66 -22.80 -23.64
CA GLY A 107 5.42 -24.22 -23.82
C GLY A 107 4.32 -24.53 -24.82
N VAL A 108 4.55 -24.29 -26.10
CA VAL A 108 3.93 -25.10 -27.17
C VAL A 108 5.05 -25.56 -28.08
N GLU A 109 5.53 -26.76 -27.74
CA GLU A 109 6.40 -27.62 -28.53
C GLU A 109 5.63 -28.06 -29.78
N VAL A 110 6.14 -27.71 -30.96
CA VAL A 110 5.60 -28.18 -32.25
C VAL A 110 6.43 -29.37 -32.69
N ALA A 111 5.91 -30.56 -32.43
CA ALA A 111 6.28 -31.77 -33.14
C ALA A 111 4.99 -32.58 -33.36
N GLU A 112 4.67 -32.86 -34.62
CA GLU A 112 4.61 -34.24 -35.14
C GLU A 112 3.65 -34.44 -36.34
N LYS A 113 4.25 -35.03 -37.40
CA LYS A 113 3.73 -35.90 -38.47
C LYS A 113 2.87 -35.38 -39.62
N GLN A 114 3.58 -35.31 -40.76
CA GLN A 114 3.22 -35.91 -42.05
C GLN A 114 2.19 -37.06 -41.96
N SER A 115 1.13 -36.99 -42.78
CA SER A 115 0.71 -38.07 -43.70
C SER A 115 -0.67 -37.76 -44.30
N ARG A 116 -0.75 -37.90 -45.64
CA ARG A 116 -1.93 -38.12 -46.53
C ARG A 116 -2.36 -36.93 -47.41
N ARG A 117 -2.06 -37.11 -48.71
CA ARG A 117 -2.99 -37.05 -49.89
C ARG A 117 -3.81 -35.77 -50.09
N ASP A 118 -4.01 -35.20 -51.27
CA ASP A 118 -3.76 -35.54 -52.68
C ASP A 118 -4.02 -34.22 -53.44
N GLY A 119 -3.45 -34.05 -54.63
CA GLY A 119 -4.14 -33.33 -55.71
C GLY A 119 -3.67 -31.91 -56.08
N ALA A 120 -3.05 -31.86 -57.26
CA ALA A 120 -3.39 -30.96 -58.38
C ALA A 120 -2.75 -29.54 -58.49
N THR A 121 -1.80 -29.49 -59.44
CA THR A 121 -1.70 -28.57 -60.60
C THR A 121 -1.15 -27.13 -60.46
N GLY A 122 -0.26 -26.78 -61.40
CA GLY A 122 0.21 -25.41 -61.74
C GLY A 122 1.74 -25.28 -61.71
N VAL A 123 2.53 -25.83 -62.65
CA VAL A 123 2.92 -25.37 -64.02
C VAL A 123 3.66 -24.01 -64.10
N HIS A 124 4.76 -24.05 -64.87
CA HIS A 124 5.62 -23.02 -65.50
C HIS A 124 6.92 -22.65 -64.75
N HIS A 125 8.10 -23.10 -65.23
CA HIS A 125 9.00 -22.47 -66.26
C HIS A 125 9.62 -21.17 -65.70
N GLU A 126 10.92 -20.86 -65.77
CA GLU A 126 11.98 -21.25 -66.69
C GLU A 126 13.34 -20.78 -66.12
N SER A 127 14.40 -21.53 -66.45
CA SER A 127 15.82 -21.18 -66.73
C SER A 127 16.53 -19.95 -66.15
N GLY A 128 17.82 -20.16 -65.80
CA GLY A 128 18.82 -19.08 -65.77
C GLY A 128 20.15 -19.45 -65.13
N ALA A 129 20.94 -20.29 -65.80
CA ALA A 129 22.35 -20.50 -65.50
C ALA A 129 23.19 -19.28 -65.89
N TRP A 130 24.11 -18.84 -65.03
CA TRP A 130 25.32 -18.12 -65.45
C TRP A 130 26.51 -18.54 -64.60
N ALA A 131 27.58 -18.84 -65.32
CA ALA A 131 28.89 -19.24 -64.86
C ALA A 131 29.87 -18.05 -64.92
N GLU A 132 31.07 -18.33 -64.38
CA GLU A 132 32.37 -17.69 -64.62
C GLU A 132 32.81 -16.52 -63.72
N GLY A 133 34.09 -16.63 -63.34
CA GLY A 133 34.87 -15.71 -62.53
C GLY A 133 35.93 -16.45 -61.73
#